data_AF-A0A0S7C1P4-F1
#
_entry.id   AF-A0A0S7C1P4-F1
#
_cell.length_a   1.000
_cell.length_b   1.000
_cell.length_c   1.000
_cell.angle_alpha   90.00
_cell.angle_beta   90.00
_cell.angle_gamma   90.00
#
_symmetry.space_group_name_H-M   'P 1'
#
loop_
_entity.id
_entity.type
_entity.pdbx_description
1 polymer ?
#
loop_
_entity_poly.entity_id
_entity_poly.type
_entity_poly.pdbx_seq_one_letter_code
_entity_poly.pdbx_strand_id
1 'polypeptide(L)'
;MEEKPQMVASPQAIIYKTRGDYFLHVPVTLSEDRKSLLAYPAPQDVFSGGDLAYPVRLENGYLLDRRGISPSSAFIKLTYYEYSRLGKTPTAEEIMKMILDDDPFTIMYQCGPKHTFRDIESELNAVILDGKEVNFKKLK
;
A
#
# COMPACT_ATOMS: atom_id res chain seq x y z
N MET A 1 -35.40 9.51 15.41
CA MET A 1 -34.50 8.78 14.50
C MET A 1 -33.14 9.45 14.66
N GLU A 2 -32.22 8.83 15.39
CA GLU A 2 -30.86 9.37 15.55
C GLU A 2 -30.02 8.94 14.35
N GLU A 3 -29.65 9.91 13.51
CA GLU A 3 -28.63 9.71 12.48
C GLU A 3 -27.28 9.58 13.19
N LYS A 4 -26.76 8.34 13.29
CA LYS A 4 -25.37 8.12 13.71
C LYS A 4 -24.46 8.83 12.70
N PRO A 5 -23.57 9.74 13.11
CA PRO A 5 -22.61 10.32 12.19
C PRO A 5 -21.80 9.18 11.59
N GLN A 6 -21.87 9.03 10.27
CA GLN A 6 -20.96 8.15 9.52
C GLN A 6 -19.56 8.70 9.77
N MET A 7 -18.79 8.06 10.65
CA MET A 7 -17.36 8.32 10.78
C MET A 7 -16.73 8.06 9.42
N VAL A 8 -16.46 9.12 8.67
CA VAL A 8 -15.68 9.03 7.44
C VAL A 8 -14.28 8.63 7.88
N ALA A 9 -13.94 7.35 7.75
CA ALA A 9 -12.64 6.84 8.16
C ALA A 9 -11.57 7.60 7.37
N SER A 10 -10.79 8.41 8.08
CA SER A 10 -9.73 9.18 7.44
C SER A 10 -8.65 8.24 6.91
N PRO A 11 -8.11 8.47 5.69
CA PRO A 11 -7.00 7.68 5.16
C PRO A 11 -5.86 7.59 6.16
N GLN A 12 -5.43 6.37 6.47
CA GLN A 12 -4.35 6.13 7.43
C GLN A 12 -3.00 6.15 6.72
N ALA A 13 -1.99 6.69 7.39
CA ALA A 13 -0.59 6.54 7.04
C ALA A 13 -0.14 5.13 7.38
N ILE A 14 0.45 4.43 6.41
CA ILE A 14 0.98 3.08 6.59
C ILE A 14 2.43 3.08 6.14
N ILE A 15 3.31 2.62 7.01
CA ILE A 15 4.70 2.31 6.67
C ILE A 15 4.91 0.80 6.70
N TYR A 16 5.77 0.29 5.82
CA TYR A 16 5.98 -1.14 5.70
C TYR A 16 7.38 -1.48 5.20
N LYS A 17 7.75 -2.74 5.40
CA LYS A 17 8.92 -3.37 4.80
C LYS A 17 8.51 -4.64 4.10
N THR A 18 9.25 -4.98 3.06
CA THR A 18 9.04 -6.17 2.26
C THR A 18 10.26 -7.10 2.31
N ARG A 19 10.04 -8.39 2.06
CA ARG A 19 11.13 -9.39 2.01
C ARG A 19 11.99 -9.31 0.74
N GLY A 20 11.51 -8.61 -0.28
CA GLY A 20 12.21 -8.33 -1.54
C GLY A 20 11.93 -6.91 -2.03
N ASP A 21 12.54 -6.51 -3.13
CA ASP A 21 12.28 -5.21 -3.76
C ASP A 21 11.04 -5.28 -4.64
N TYR A 22 9.92 -4.75 -4.13
CA TYR A 22 8.66 -4.60 -4.86
C TYR A 22 8.31 -3.13 -5.11
N PHE A 23 9.27 -2.22 -4.97
CA PHE A 23 9.04 -0.77 -5.03
C PHE A 23 8.32 -0.33 -6.32
N LEU A 24 8.65 -0.99 -7.43
CA LEU A 24 8.09 -0.70 -8.75
C LEU A 24 6.87 -1.54 -9.10
N HIS A 25 6.45 -2.50 -8.25
CA HIS A 25 5.42 -3.47 -8.56
C HIS A 25 4.04 -3.03 -8.06
N VAL A 26 3.00 -3.31 -8.84
CA VAL A 26 1.64 -2.91 -8.49
C VAL A 26 1.10 -3.77 -7.34
N PRO A 27 0.59 -3.17 -6.25
CA PRO A 27 -0.08 -3.91 -5.21
C PRO A 27 -1.52 -4.24 -5.59
N VAL A 28 -1.97 -5.41 -5.17
CA VAL A 28 -3.36 -5.88 -5.25
C VAL A 28 -3.79 -6.44 -3.89
N THR A 29 -5.09 -6.56 -3.63
CA THR A 29 -5.61 -7.06 -2.36
C THR A 29 -6.24 -8.43 -2.56
N LEU A 30 -5.76 -9.42 -1.81
CA LEU A 30 -6.29 -10.78 -1.81
C LEU A 30 -7.30 -10.98 -0.67
N SER A 31 -8.06 -12.06 -0.75
CA SER A 31 -8.87 -12.56 0.36
C SER A 31 -7.98 -13.00 1.52
N GLU A 32 -8.54 -13.12 2.73
CA GLU A 32 -7.78 -13.56 3.91
C GLU A 32 -7.12 -14.94 3.71
N ASP A 33 -7.79 -15.84 2.98
CA ASP A 33 -7.25 -17.15 2.60
C ASP A 33 -6.29 -17.10 1.39
N ARG A 34 -6.10 -15.91 0.81
CA ARG A 34 -5.27 -15.60 -0.37
C ARG A 34 -5.64 -16.36 -1.65
N LYS A 35 -6.83 -16.97 -1.71
CA LYS A 35 -7.27 -17.75 -2.87
C LYS A 35 -7.99 -16.93 -3.94
N SER A 36 -8.41 -15.72 -3.60
CA SER A 36 -9.17 -14.85 -4.51
C SER A 36 -8.72 -13.41 -4.42
N LEU A 37 -8.98 -12.66 -5.49
CA LEU A 37 -8.67 -11.24 -5.60
C LEU A 37 -9.86 -10.43 -5.12
N LEU A 38 -9.68 -9.62 -4.08
CA LEU A 38 -10.73 -8.74 -3.54
C LEU A 38 -10.73 -7.36 -4.21
N ALA A 39 -9.55 -6.80 -4.45
CA ALA A 39 -9.42 -5.47 -5.05
C ALA A 39 -8.13 -5.34 -5.85
N TYR A 40 -8.20 -4.60 -6.95
CA TYR A 40 -7.07 -4.28 -7.81
C TYR A 40 -7.38 -3.00 -8.60
N PRO A 41 -6.35 -2.21 -8.94
CA PRO A 41 -6.57 -0.94 -9.61
C PRO A 41 -6.83 -1.12 -11.11
N ALA A 42 -7.56 -0.20 -11.73
CA ALA A 42 -7.50 -0.06 -13.18
C ALA A 42 -6.12 0.49 -13.62
N PRO A 43 -5.69 0.28 -14.87
CA PRO A 43 -4.43 0.81 -15.39
C PRO A 43 -4.22 2.32 -15.14
N GLN A 44 -5.28 3.12 -15.21
CA GLN A 44 -5.20 4.57 -14.97
C GLN A 44 -5.24 4.94 -13.48
N ASP A 45 -5.69 4.03 -12.61
CA ASP A 45 -5.75 4.29 -11.17
C ASP A 45 -4.37 4.22 -10.50
N VAL A 46 -3.35 3.72 -11.21
CA VAL A 46 -1.97 3.66 -10.69
C VAL A 46 -1.26 5.00 -10.73
N PHE A 47 -1.90 6.04 -11.28
CA PHE A 47 -1.43 7.42 -11.23
C PHE A 47 -1.99 8.17 -10.00
N SER A 48 -1.21 9.11 -9.49
CA SER A 48 -1.61 10.06 -8.45
C SER A 48 -0.99 11.42 -8.77
N GLY A 49 -1.83 12.41 -9.07
CA GLY A 49 -1.35 13.76 -9.41
C GLY A 49 -0.62 13.87 -10.76
N GLY A 50 -0.81 12.91 -11.67
CA GLY A 50 -0.14 12.87 -12.98
C GLY A 50 1.08 11.95 -13.05
N ASP A 51 1.61 11.53 -11.90
CA ASP A 51 2.75 10.61 -11.81
C ASP A 51 2.33 9.23 -11.32
N LEU A 52 3.16 8.22 -11.57
CA LEU A 52 2.95 6.88 -11.03
C LEU A 52 3.03 6.92 -9.51
N ALA A 53 2.02 6.36 -8.85
CA ALA A 53 1.85 6.38 -7.40
C ALA A 53 2.73 5.34 -6.69
N TYR A 54 4.04 5.44 -6.94
CA TYR A 54 5.06 4.69 -6.23
C TYR A 54 5.00 4.99 -4.72
N PRO A 55 5.38 4.03 -3.86
CA PRO A 55 5.60 4.34 -2.46
C PRO A 55 6.75 5.33 -2.29
N VAL A 56 6.80 6.01 -1.15
CA VAL A 56 7.93 6.89 -0.82
C VAL A 56 8.95 6.09 -0.01
N ARG A 57 10.23 6.23 -0.33
CA ARG A 57 11.31 5.62 0.46
C ARG A 57 11.52 6.41 1.74
N LEU A 58 11.48 5.70 2.86
CA LEU A 58 11.77 6.22 4.18
C LEU A 58 13.09 5.63 4.71
N GLU A 59 13.53 6.16 5.84
CA GLU A 59 14.73 5.71 6.53
C GLU A 59 14.65 4.22 6.93
N ASN A 60 15.82 3.61 7.16
CA ASN A 60 15.95 2.21 7.57
C ASN A 60 15.24 1.20 6.64
N GLY A 61 15.03 1.55 5.37
CA GLY A 61 14.40 0.68 4.37
C GLY A 61 12.88 0.56 4.49
N TYR A 62 12.22 1.43 5.24
CA TYR A 62 10.75 1.51 5.24
C TYR A 62 10.23 2.16 3.95
N LEU A 63 9.00 1.84 3.60
CA LEU A 63 8.24 2.45 2.51
C LEU A 63 6.94 3.06 3.05
N LEU A 64 6.60 4.27 2.63
CA LEU A 64 5.31 4.91 2.89
C LEU A 64 4.31 4.60 1.78
N ASP A 65 3.14 4.10 2.17
CA ASP A 65 2.08 3.77 1.24
C ASP A 65 1.36 5.00 0.65
N ARG A 66 1.18 4.96 -0.68
CA ARG A 66 0.41 5.92 -1.47
C ARG A 66 -0.79 5.31 -2.21
N ARG A 67 -1.04 4.00 -2.09
CA ARG A 67 -2.08 3.27 -2.84
C ARG A 67 -3.23 2.79 -1.97
N GLY A 68 -3.01 2.56 -0.68
CA GLY A 68 -3.97 1.93 0.22
C GLY A 68 -3.72 0.43 0.32
N ILE A 69 -2.52 0.04 0.74
CA ILE A 69 -2.20 -1.38 1.00
C ILE A 69 -2.72 -1.84 2.36
N SER A 70 -2.83 -3.16 2.53
CA SER A 70 -3.18 -3.81 3.79
C SER A 70 -2.34 -5.09 3.98
N PRO A 71 -2.42 -5.79 5.13
CA PRO A 71 -1.72 -7.06 5.34
C PRO A 71 -2.08 -8.16 4.33
N SER A 72 -3.28 -8.09 3.73
CA SER A 72 -3.74 -9.00 2.68
C SER A 72 -3.30 -8.57 1.27
N SER A 73 -2.52 -7.50 1.15
CA SER A 73 -2.00 -7.07 -0.14
C SER A 73 -0.85 -7.95 -0.61
N ALA A 74 -0.81 -8.14 -1.93
CA ALA A 74 0.19 -8.89 -2.67
C ALA A 74 0.77 -8.01 -3.79
N PHE A 75 1.92 -8.38 -4.34
CA PHE A 75 2.49 -7.69 -5.50
C PHE A 75 2.40 -8.56 -6.75
N ILE A 76 2.06 -7.94 -7.89
CA ILE A 76 2.10 -8.61 -9.19
C ILE A 76 3.43 -8.36 -9.91
N LYS A 77 3.73 -9.20 -10.91
CA LYS A 77 4.92 -9.11 -11.75
C LYS A 77 5.01 -7.80 -12.52
N LEU A 78 3.88 -7.19 -12.86
CA LEU A 78 3.87 -5.94 -13.62
C LEU A 78 4.27 -4.76 -12.75
N THR A 79 5.16 -3.95 -13.31
CA THR A 79 5.50 -2.66 -12.72
C THR A 79 4.38 -1.65 -12.92
N TYR A 80 4.37 -0.57 -12.14
CA TYR A 80 3.45 0.56 -12.36
C TYR A 80 3.50 1.07 -13.81
N TYR A 81 4.71 1.14 -14.39
CA TYR A 81 4.92 1.58 -15.77
C TYR A 81 4.28 0.64 -16.78
N GLU A 82 4.53 -0.67 -16.68
CA GLU A 82 3.95 -1.67 -17.58
C GLU A 82 2.43 -1.75 -17.43
N TYR A 83 1.96 -1.77 -16.18
CA TYR A 83 0.53 -1.85 -15.86
C TYR A 83 -0.25 -0.65 -16.39
N SER A 84 0.31 0.56 -16.27
CA SER A 84 -0.33 1.79 -16.76
C SER A 84 -0.55 1.83 -18.27
N ARG A 85 0.23 1.04 -19.03
CA ARG A 85 0.19 0.98 -20.50
C ARG A 85 -0.71 -0.12 -21.03
N LEU A 86 -1.37 -0.88 -20.15
CA LEU A 86 -2.32 -1.89 -20.57
C LEU A 86 -3.53 -1.21 -21.22
N GLY A 87 -3.88 -1.65 -22.44
CA GLY A 87 -5.02 -1.12 -23.17
C GLY A 87 -6.38 -1.51 -22.58
N LYS A 88 -6.40 -2.50 -21.68
CA LYS A 88 -7.58 -2.92 -20.91
C LYS A 88 -7.16 -3.33 -19.51
N THR A 89 -8.06 -3.17 -18.54
CA THR A 89 -7.89 -3.74 -17.20
C THR A 89 -7.86 -5.27 -17.31
N PRO A 90 -6.85 -5.97 -16.76
CA PRO A 90 -6.82 -7.43 -16.71
C PRO A 90 -7.98 -7.98 -15.88
N THR A 91 -8.37 -9.23 -16.14
CA THR A 91 -9.36 -9.92 -15.31
C THR A 91 -8.74 -10.34 -13.97
N ALA A 92 -9.60 -10.61 -12.98
CA ALA A 92 -9.13 -11.11 -11.69
C ALA A 92 -8.29 -12.40 -11.80
N GLU A 93 -8.67 -13.31 -12.72
CA GLU A 93 -7.91 -14.54 -12.97
C GLU A 93 -6.54 -14.26 -13.61
N GLU A 94 -6.44 -13.28 -14.50
CA GLU A 94 -5.17 -12.85 -15.10
C GLU A 94 -4.26 -12.25 -14.01
N ILE A 95 -4.79 -11.38 -13.15
CA ILE A 95 -4.05 -10.79 -12.03
C ILE A 95 -3.55 -11.88 -11.07
N MET A 96 -4.39 -12.86 -10.71
CA MET A 96 -4.00 -13.98 -9.84
C MET A 96 -2.81 -14.78 -10.42
N LYS A 97 -2.74 -14.98 -11.74
CA LYS A 97 -1.61 -15.64 -12.42
C LYS A 97 -0.34 -14.77 -12.47
N MET A 98 -0.50 -13.45 -12.34
CA MET A 98 0.58 -12.48 -12.33
C MET A 98 1.12 -12.20 -10.93
N ILE A 99 0.57 -12.80 -9.87
CA ILE A 99 1.10 -12.64 -8.51
C ILE A 99 2.58 -13.03 -8.50
N LEU A 100 3.40 -12.09 -8.03
CA LEU A 100 4.84 -12.26 -7.85
C LEU A 100 5.14 -12.73 -6.42
N ASP A 101 4.50 -12.11 -5.44
CA ASP A 101 4.57 -12.52 -4.05
C ASP A 101 3.21 -12.25 -3.40
N ASP A 102 2.59 -13.31 -2.87
CA ASP A 102 1.28 -13.25 -2.25
C ASP A 102 1.33 -12.78 -0.79
N ASP A 103 2.49 -12.80 -0.11
CA ASP A 103 2.68 -12.34 1.28
C ASP A 103 4.00 -11.54 1.48
N PRO A 104 4.16 -10.40 0.79
CA PRO A 104 5.45 -9.73 0.65
C PRO A 104 5.94 -9.01 1.92
N PHE A 105 5.04 -8.69 2.85
CA PHE A 105 5.34 -7.82 3.98
C PHE A 105 6.03 -8.56 5.13
N THR A 106 7.13 -8.01 5.62
CA THR A 106 7.81 -8.49 6.83
C THR A 106 7.41 -7.69 8.06
N ILE A 107 7.14 -6.40 7.88
CA ILE A 107 6.70 -5.47 8.93
C ILE A 107 5.70 -4.50 8.31
N MET A 108 4.63 -4.18 9.04
CA MET A 108 3.68 -3.13 8.66
C MET A 108 3.13 -2.40 9.89
N TYR A 109 3.13 -1.07 9.85
CA TYR A 109 2.60 -0.21 10.91
C TYR A 109 1.57 0.76 10.37
N GLN A 110 0.49 0.96 11.13
CA GLN A 110 -0.48 2.02 10.92
C GLN A 110 -0.12 3.20 11.83
N CYS A 111 0.32 4.31 11.23
CA CYS A 111 0.89 5.47 11.94
C CYS A 111 -0.16 6.51 12.36
N GLY A 112 -1.42 6.36 11.94
CA GLY A 112 -2.51 7.27 12.23
C GLY A 112 -3.05 7.99 11.00
N PRO A 113 -4.02 8.90 11.14
CA PRO A 113 -4.66 9.58 10.00
C PRO A 113 -3.69 10.49 9.24
N LYS A 114 -3.66 10.42 7.90
CA LYS A 114 -2.71 11.22 7.07
C LYS A 114 -2.83 12.73 7.30
N HIS A 115 -4.01 13.23 7.65
CA HIS A 115 -4.25 14.67 7.87
C HIS A 115 -3.63 15.22 9.16
N THR A 116 -3.15 14.36 10.08
CA THR A 116 -2.48 14.83 11.30
C THR A 116 -1.03 15.23 11.08
N PHE A 117 -0.43 14.78 9.97
CA PHE A 117 0.94 15.09 9.58
C PHE A 117 0.96 16.38 8.75
N ARG A 118 1.90 17.28 9.05
CA ARG A 118 2.18 18.45 8.21
C ARG A 118 3.17 18.08 7.11
N ASP A 119 4.20 17.32 7.49
CA ASP A 119 5.17 16.71 6.58
C ASP A 119 5.34 15.24 6.98
N ILE A 120 4.50 14.40 6.37
CA ILE A 120 4.42 12.97 6.69
C ILE A 120 5.75 12.25 6.47
N GLU A 121 6.55 12.63 5.48
CA GLU A 121 7.81 11.97 5.17
C GLU A 121 8.85 12.30 6.23
N SER A 122 9.05 13.60 6.52
CA SER A 122 10.01 14.06 7.53
C SER A 122 9.64 13.58 8.94
N GLU A 123 8.36 13.67 9.32
CA GLU A 123 7.89 13.26 10.64
C GLU A 123 8.04 11.74 10.86
N LEU A 124 7.69 10.92 9.86
CA LEU A 124 7.86 9.46 9.97
C LEU A 124 9.33 9.05 9.97
N ASN A 125 10.18 9.71 9.17
CA ASN A 125 11.63 9.47 9.20
C ASN A 125 12.22 9.76 10.58
N ALA A 126 11.82 10.86 11.23
CA ALA A 126 12.28 11.16 12.59
C ALA A 126 11.89 10.05 13.60
N VAL A 127 10.67 9.52 13.49
CA VAL A 127 10.19 8.42 14.35
C VAL A 127 10.99 7.13 14.10
N ILE A 128 11.26 6.81 12.83
CA ILE A 128 11.99 5.61 12.41
C ILE A 128 13.46 5.67 12.83
N LEU A 129 14.10 6.84 12.72
CA LEU A 129 15.49 7.02 13.13
C LEU A 129 15.67 6.90 14.65
N ASP A 130 14.66 7.27 15.43
CA ASP A 130 14.64 7.14 16.89
C ASP A 130 14.18 5.74 17.35
N GLY A 131 13.86 4.83 16.42
CA GLY A 131 13.39 3.47 16.73
C GLY A 131 12.01 3.43 17.41
N LYS A 132 11.23 4.51 17.28
CA LYS A 132 9.92 4.68 17.94
C LYS A 132 8.75 4.20 17.10
N GLU A 133 8.99 3.69 15.89
CA GLU A 133 7.94 3.17 15.01
C GLU A 133 7.21 1.97 15.61
N VAL A 134 7.85 1.27 16.54
CA VAL A 134 7.27 0.16 17.32
C VAL A 134 6.08 0.59 18.19
N ASN A 135 5.95 1.89 18.47
CA ASN A 135 4.83 2.44 19.22
C ASN A 135 3.56 2.59 18.36
N PHE A 136 3.69 2.52 17.04
CA PHE A 136 2.53 2.51 16.15
C PHE A 136 1.79 1.17 16.20
N LYS A 137 0.55 1.17 15.74
CA LYS A 137 -0.25 -0.05 15.66
C LYS A 137 0.36 -0.99 14.63
N LYS A 138 0.93 -2.10 15.09
CA LYS A 138 1.48 -3.15 14.23
C LYS A 138 0.35 -3.92 13.53
N LEU A 139 0.44 -4.02 12.22
CA LEU A 139 -0.47 -4.79 11.36
C LEU A 139 0.15 -6.10 10.87
N LYS A 140 1.48 -6.14 10.74
CA LYS A 140 2.29 -7.32 10.37
C LYS A 140 3.63 -7.26 11.09
#